data_AF-A0A955F575-F1
#
_entry.id   AF-A0A955F575-F1
#
_cell.length_a   1.000
_cell.length_b   1.000
_cell.length_c   1.000
_cell.angle_alpha   90.00
_cell.angle_beta   90.00
_cell.angle_gamma   90.00
#
_symmetry.space_group_name_H-M   'P 1'
#
loop_
_entity.id
_entity.type
_entity.pdbx_description
1 polymer ?
#
loop_
_entity_poly.entity_id
_entity_poly.type
_entity_poly.pdbx_seq_one_letter_code
_entity_poly.pdbx_strand_id
1 'polypeptide(L)'
;MTDDRTTAGLDALRSRIAGLDRDLLALLAQRMEAVRQVGAWKAQSGSEGVQDRERERALTRIWCEEAETVGLPAWLATRILREILEHSRRLQEGAYRTSDLAGDARRVVVGYQGVAGSYSELCIDKALAAREERRVVKQGFETFAAVATALETEEIDYALLPIENTICGGIGEV
;
A
#
# COMPACT_ATOMS: atom_id res chain seq x y z
N MET A 1 -49.56 -13.96 10.26
CA MET A 1 -48.95 -13.45 11.52
C MET A 1 -47.56 -14.04 11.83
N THR A 2 -46.97 -14.87 10.97
CA THR A 2 -45.62 -15.45 11.14
C THR A 2 -44.50 -14.68 10.44
N ASP A 3 -44.83 -13.81 9.48
CA ASP A 3 -43.86 -13.10 8.65
C ASP A 3 -43.17 -11.94 9.42
N ASP A 4 -43.95 -11.12 10.12
CA ASP A 4 -43.53 -9.91 10.83
C ASP A 4 -42.50 -10.16 11.97
N ARG A 5 -42.58 -11.34 12.61
CA ARG A 5 -41.62 -11.76 13.65
C ARG A 5 -40.27 -12.21 13.06
N THR A 6 -40.29 -12.71 11.82
CA THR A 6 -39.10 -13.20 11.12
C THR A 6 -38.31 -12.04 10.53
N THR A 7 -39.00 -11.03 10.00
CA THR A 7 -38.39 -9.78 9.52
C THR A 7 -37.76 -8.98 10.66
N ALA A 8 -38.46 -8.83 11.80
CA ALA A 8 -37.93 -8.16 12.98
C ALA A 8 -36.65 -8.84 13.54
N GLY A 9 -36.58 -10.18 13.48
CA GLY A 9 -35.38 -10.93 13.88
C GLY A 9 -34.21 -10.72 12.92
N LEU A 10 -34.47 -10.64 11.62
CA LEU A 10 -33.45 -10.37 10.60
C LEU A 10 -32.86 -8.96 10.74
N ASP A 11 -33.70 -7.96 10.98
CA ASP A 11 -33.25 -6.57 11.12
C ASP A 11 -32.45 -6.34 12.41
N ALA A 12 -32.77 -7.07 13.48
CA ALA A 12 -31.95 -7.10 14.69
C ALA A 12 -30.55 -7.68 14.43
N LEU A 13 -30.45 -8.78 13.66
CA LEU A 13 -29.17 -9.37 13.28
C LEU A 13 -28.35 -8.42 12.40
N ARG A 14 -28.98 -7.78 11.41
CA ARG A 14 -28.32 -6.77 10.56
C ARG A 14 -27.81 -5.57 11.35
N SER A 15 -28.60 -5.10 12.31
CA SER A 15 -28.21 -3.99 13.19
C SER A 15 -27.01 -4.37 14.07
N ARG A 16 -26.97 -5.62 14.55
CA ARG A 16 -25.82 -6.15 15.27
C ARG A 16 -24.57 -6.21 14.39
N ILE A 17 -24.69 -6.68 13.15
CA ILE A 17 -23.57 -6.70 12.18
C ILE A 17 -23.06 -5.28 11.94
N ALA A 18 -23.95 -4.32 11.66
CA ALA A 18 -23.57 -2.92 11.46
C ALA A 18 -22.91 -2.29 12.71
N GLY A 19 -23.22 -2.77 13.91
CA GLY A 19 -22.48 -2.43 15.14
C GLY A 19 -21.04 -2.96 15.08
N LEU A 20 -20.88 -4.25 14.85
CA LEU A 20 -19.57 -4.91 14.75
C LEU A 20 -18.70 -4.29 13.65
N ASP A 21 -19.29 -3.96 12.49
CA ASP A 21 -18.56 -3.32 11.39
C ASP A 21 -17.99 -1.96 11.79
N ARG A 22 -18.75 -1.16 12.57
CA ARG A 22 -18.26 0.12 13.10
C ARG A 22 -17.13 -0.08 14.10
N ASP A 23 -17.24 -1.09 14.96
CA ASP A 23 -16.18 -1.41 15.92
C ASP A 23 -14.90 -1.88 15.22
N LEU A 24 -15.04 -2.71 14.18
CA LEU A 24 -13.92 -3.14 13.34
C LEU A 24 -13.21 -1.95 12.68
N LEU A 25 -13.97 -1.01 12.11
CA LEU A 25 -13.40 0.20 11.52
C LEU A 25 -12.67 1.06 12.56
N ALA A 26 -13.24 1.22 13.76
CA ALA A 26 -12.62 1.97 14.84
C ALA A 26 -11.30 1.31 15.31
N LEU A 27 -11.27 -0.01 15.46
CA LEU A 27 -10.08 -0.77 15.83
C LEU A 27 -9.00 -0.68 14.74
N LEU A 28 -9.39 -0.77 13.47
CA LEU A 28 -8.47 -0.62 12.35
C LEU A 28 -7.85 0.79 12.33
N ALA A 29 -8.63 1.84 12.55
CA ALA A 29 -8.13 3.21 12.63
C ALA A 29 -7.11 3.38 13.76
N GLN A 30 -7.39 2.86 14.96
CA GLN A 30 -6.46 2.88 16.09
C GLN A 30 -5.16 2.12 15.78
N ARG A 31 -5.27 0.95 15.13
CA ARG A 31 -4.10 0.18 14.69
C ARG A 31 -3.26 0.98 13.68
N MET A 32 -3.88 1.67 12.73
CA MET A 32 -3.16 2.49 11.74
C MET A 32 -2.41 3.66 12.38
N GLU A 33 -3.00 4.29 13.39
CA GLU A 33 -2.34 5.35 14.14
C GLU A 33 -1.10 4.83 14.89
N ALA A 34 -1.18 3.65 15.52
CA ALA A 34 -0.02 2.99 16.13
C ALA A 34 1.08 2.67 15.10
N VAL A 35 0.70 2.19 13.91
CA VAL A 35 1.63 1.93 12.79
C VAL A 35 2.35 3.20 12.35
N ARG A 36 1.64 4.33 12.29
CA ARG A 36 2.20 5.64 11.95
C ARG A 36 3.24 6.08 12.99
N GLN A 37 2.95 5.92 14.28
CA GLN A 37 3.88 6.22 15.37
C GLN A 37 5.14 5.35 15.30
N VAL A 38 4.98 4.04 15.02
CA VAL A 38 6.11 3.13 14.80
C VAL A 38 6.95 3.57 13.59
N GLY A 39 6.31 3.98 12.49
CA GLY A 39 6.99 4.51 11.31
C GLY A 39 7.82 5.76 11.63
N ALA A 40 7.22 6.72 12.33
CA ALA A 40 7.91 7.96 12.75
C ALA A 40 9.11 7.67 13.67
N TRP A 41 8.96 6.73 14.61
CA TRP A 41 10.06 6.31 15.49
C TRP A 41 11.21 5.66 14.72
N LYS A 42 10.90 4.75 13.79
CA LYS A 42 11.92 4.10 12.94
C LYS A 42 12.65 5.09 12.03
N ALA A 43 11.95 6.10 11.49
CA ALA A 43 12.52 7.16 10.69
C ALA A 43 13.52 8.02 11.49
N GLN A 44 13.17 8.37 12.73
CA GLN A 44 14.06 9.13 13.62
C GLN A 44 15.29 8.32 14.08
N SER A 45 15.15 7.00 14.17
CA SER A 45 16.18 6.11 14.71
C SER A 45 17.15 5.54 13.66
N GLY A 46 17.03 5.95 12.39
CA GLY A 46 17.92 5.52 11.30
C GLY A 46 17.92 4.02 11.00
N SER A 47 16.90 3.28 11.45
CA SER A 47 16.77 1.85 11.18
C SER A 47 16.13 1.64 9.81
N GLU A 48 16.95 1.60 8.76
CA GLU A 48 16.56 1.45 7.34
C GLU A 48 16.06 0.04 6.95
N GLY A 49 15.53 -0.72 7.91
CA GLY A 49 14.89 -2.00 7.65
C GLY A 49 13.38 -1.83 7.43
N VAL A 50 12.96 -1.45 6.21
CA VAL A 50 11.55 -1.32 5.82
C VAL A 50 10.81 -2.69 5.83
N GLN A 51 11.54 -3.82 5.87
CA GLN A 51 10.97 -5.16 5.94
C GLN A 51 11.44 -5.95 7.16
N ASP A 52 10.57 -6.06 8.16
CA ASP A 52 10.74 -6.99 9.28
C ASP A 52 10.01 -8.31 8.95
N ARG A 53 10.58 -9.05 7.97
CA ARG A 53 9.99 -10.31 7.46
C ARG A 53 9.78 -11.35 8.54
N GLU A 54 10.64 -11.36 9.56
CA GLU A 54 10.56 -12.30 10.67
C GLU A 54 9.37 -11.95 11.58
N ARG A 55 9.18 -10.67 11.90
CA ARG A 55 8.01 -10.20 12.64
C ARG A 55 6.70 -10.43 11.89
N GLU A 56 6.65 -10.21 10.57
CA GLU A 56 5.43 -10.48 9.79
C GLU A 56 5.06 -11.96 9.76
N ARG A 57 6.06 -12.85 9.66
CA ARG A 57 5.85 -14.31 9.76
C ARG A 57 5.34 -14.70 11.15
N ALA A 58 5.91 -14.14 12.21
CA ALA A 58 5.46 -14.38 13.58
C ALA A 58 4.02 -13.89 13.79
N LEU A 59 3.69 -12.70 13.29
CA LEU A 59 2.35 -12.13 13.39
C LEU A 59 1.31 -12.97 12.65
N THR A 60 1.66 -13.48 11.48
CA THR A 60 0.79 -14.40 10.71
C THR A 60 0.50 -15.67 11.49
N ARG A 61 1.51 -16.25 12.15
CA ARG A 61 1.32 -17.45 12.98
C ARG A 61 0.35 -17.19 14.13
N ILE A 62 0.56 -16.09 14.87
CA ILE A 62 -0.31 -15.68 15.98
C ILE A 62 -1.76 -15.50 15.51
N TRP A 63 -1.95 -14.81 14.38
CA TRP A 63 -3.29 -14.60 13.82
C TRP A 63 -3.98 -15.92 13.41
N CYS A 64 -3.25 -16.90 12.89
CA CYS A 64 -3.81 -18.21 12.60
C CYS A 64 -4.25 -18.93 13.87
N GLU A 65 -3.42 -18.95 14.91
CA GLU A 65 -3.71 -19.60 16.20
C GLU A 65 -4.91 -18.94 16.91
N GLU A 66 -4.97 -17.61 16.92
CA GLU A 66 -6.10 -16.86 17.49
C GLU A 66 -7.38 -17.06 16.68
N ALA A 67 -7.29 -17.08 15.34
CA ALA A 67 -8.44 -17.32 14.47
C ALA A 67 -9.07 -18.68 14.74
N GLU A 68 -8.26 -19.73 14.86
CA GLU A 68 -8.74 -21.08 15.21
C GLU A 68 -9.43 -21.10 16.58
N THR A 69 -8.89 -20.38 17.56
CA THR A 69 -9.45 -20.30 18.92
C THR A 69 -10.84 -19.64 18.94
N VAL A 70 -11.07 -18.63 18.10
CA VAL A 70 -12.37 -17.93 18.02
C VAL A 70 -13.33 -18.53 16.97
N GLY A 71 -12.94 -19.63 16.32
CA GLY A 71 -13.76 -20.30 15.30
C GLY A 71 -13.78 -19.60 13.94
N LEU A 72 -12.80 -18.74 13.66
CA LEU A 72 -12.62 -18.08 12.36
C LEU A 72 -11.68 -18.92 11.48
N PRO A 73 -11.97 -19.12 10.18
CA PRO A 73 -11.06 -19.84 9.29
C PRO A 73 -9.71 -19.12 9.17
N ALA A 74 -8.60 -19.83 9.38
CA ALA A 74 -7.24 -19.27 9.33
C ALA A 74 -6.92 -18.55 8.00
N TRP A 75 -7.45 -19.05 6.87
CA TRP A 75 -7.27 -18.41 5.56
C TRP A 75 -7.89 -17.01 5.49
N LEU A 76 -9.02 -16.80 6.17
CA LEU A 76 -9.73 -15.51 6.18
C LEU A 76 -8.96 -14.51 7.05
N ALA A 77 -8.53 -14.92 8.23
CA ALA A 77 -7.68 -14.11 9.12
C ALA A 77 -6.39 -13.69 8.41
N THR A 78 -5.72 -14.63 7.74
CA THR A 78 -4.49 -14.37 6.98
C THR A 78 -4.72 -13.37 5.86
N ARG A 79 -5.82 -13.46 5.09
CA ARG A 79 -6.14 -12.49 4.04
C ARG A 79 -6.36 -11.09 4.61
N ILE A 80 -7.12 -10.97 5.68
CA ILE A 80 -7.37 -9.68 6.35
C ILE A 80 -6.04 -9.09 6.84
N LEU A 81 -5.22 -9.89 7.51
CA LEU A 81 -3.91 -9.46 8.01
C LEU A 81 -3.02 -8.95 6.87
N ARG A 82 -3.00 -9.65 5.72
CA ARG A 82 -2.18 -9.27 4.56
C ARG A 82 -2.56 -7.89 4.04
N GLU A 83 -3.86 -7.61 3.86
CA GLU A 83 -4.33 -6.29 3.42
C GLU A 83 -3.97 -5.19 4.42
N ILE A 84 -4.13 -5.48 5.72
CA ILE A 84 -3.78 -4.56 6.79
C ILE A 84 -2.27 -4.26 6.79
N LEU A 85 -1.43 -5.28 6.64
CA LEU A 85 0.03 -5.12 6.59
C LEU A 85 0.47 -4.36 5.35
N GLU A 86 -0.13 -4.64 4.19
CA GLU A 86 0.16 -3.91 2.97
C GLU A 86 -0.16 -2.42 3.10
N HIS A 87 -1.32 -2.07 3.69
CA HIS A 87 -1.67 -0.68 3.95
C HIS A 87 -0.72 -0.05 4.99
N SER A 88 -0.33 -0.80 6.02
CA SER A 88 0.62 -0.36 7.04
C SER A 88 1.98 0.03 6.42
N ARG A 89 2.49 -0.78 5.49
CA ARG A 89 3.74 -0.51 4.77
C ARG A 89 3.65 0.78 3.95
N ARG A 90 2.56 0.97 3.20
CA ARG A 90 2.34 2.19 2.39
C ARG A 90 2.32 3.44 3.27
N LEU A 91 1.71 3.37 4.46
CA LEU A 91 1.67 4.49 5.41
C LEU A 91 3.05 4.84 5.96
N GLN A 92 3.85 3.82 6.28
CA GLN A 92 5.23 4.00 6.76
C GLN A 92 6.14 4.58 5.65
N GLU A 93 6.04 4.09 4.42
CA GLU A 93 6.76 4.64 3.26
C GLU A 93 6.40 6.11 2.98
N GLY A 94 5.13 6.50 3.18
CA GLY A 94 4.70 7.89 3.11
C GLY A 94 5.34 8.76 4.20
N ALA A 95 5.46 8.23 5.43
CA ALA A 95 6.03 8.95 6.57
C ALA A 95 7.55 9.19 6.41
N TYR A 96 8.31 8.18 6.00
CA TYR A 96 9.74 8.33 5.69
C TYR A 96 9.99 9.42 4.64
N ARG A 97 9.12 9.49 3.62
CA ARG A 97 9.24 10.50 2.56
C ARG A 97 8.73 11.88 2.96
N THR A 98 7.94 12.01 4.03
CA THR A 98 7.45 13.31 4.49
C THR A 98 8.43 13.98 5.45
N SER A 99 9.23 13.21 6.20
CA SER A 99 10.29 13.77 7.07
C SER A 99 11.44 14.41 6.30
N ASP A 100 11.72 13.96 5.07
CA ASP A 100 12.77 14.54 4.21
C ASP A 100 12.25 15.70 3.32
N LEU A 101 10.94 15.95 3.31
CA LEU A 101 10.28 16.85 2.34
C LEU A 101 9.51 18.03 2.98
N ALA A 102 9.84 18.41 4.21
CA ALA A 102 9.26 19.60 4.86
C ALA A 102 9.73 20.95 4.27
N GLY A 103 10.30 20.97 3.06
CA GLY A 103 10.80 22.17 2.41
C GLY A 103 10.55 22.17 0.92
N ASP A 104 9.63 23.04 0.50
CA ASP A 104 9.40 23.51 -0.86
C ASP A 104 8.72 22.51 -1.82
N ALA A 105 7.86 23.03 -2.71
CA ALA A 105 7.11 22.24 -3.70
C ALA A 105 8.06 21.67 -4.75
N ARG A 106 8.82 20.65 -4.36
CA ARG A 106 9.92 20.12 -5.18
C ARG A 106 9.33 19.31 -6.32
N ARG A 107 9.76 19.72 -7.51
CA ARG A 107 9.55 19.03 -8.78
C ARG A 107 10.00 17.58 -8.62
N VAL A 108 9.10 16.63 -8.85
CA VAL A 108 9.40 15.18 -8.78
C VAL A 108 9.72 14.71 -10.19
N VAL A 109 10.90 14.14 -10.42
CA VAL A 109 11.31 13.56 -11.70
C VAL A 109 11.02 12.06 -11.69
N VAL A 110 10.20 11.60 -12.63
CA VAL A 110 9.84 10.20 -12.80
C VAL A 110 10.45 9.70 -14.11
N GLY A 111 11.37 8.75 -14.00
CA GLY A 111 11.96 8.05 -15.13
C GLY A 111 11.10 6.88 -15.58
N TYR A 112 10.98 6.69 -16.89
CA TYR A 112 10.32 5.52 -17.47
C TYR A 112 11.04 5.06 -18.73
N GLN A 113 10.86 3.79 -19.08
CA GLN A 113 11.37 3.26 -20.33
C GLN A 113 10.40 3.60 -21.48
N GLY A 114 10.92 4.24 -22.52
CA GLY A 114 10.19 4.66 -23.71
C GLY A 114 10.21 6.18 -23.95
N VAL A 115 9.59 6.59 -25.06
CA VAL A 115 9.50 8.00 -25.47
C VAL A 115 8.25 8.68 -24.91
N ALA A 116 8.16 9.99 -25.06
CA ALA A 116 6.91 10.73 -24.81
C ALA A 116 5.77 10.13 -25.66
N GLY A 117 4.61 9.90 -25.05
CA GLY A 117 3.45 9.21 -25.59
C GLY A 117 3.43 7.70 -25.34
N SER A 118 4.43 7.13 -24.66
CA SER A 118 4.43 5.69 -24.34
C SER A 118 3.36 5.32 -23.31
N TYR A 119 2.97 4.05 -23.27
CA TYR A 119 2.06 3.52 -22.26
C TYR A 119 2.59 3.74 -20.83
N SER A 120 3.90 3.68 -20.65
CA SER A 120 4.58 3.98 -19.39
C SER A 120 4.34 5.43 -18.97
N GLU A 121 4.44 6.40 -19.88
CA GLU A 121 4.17 7.81 -19.56
C GLU A 121 2.70 8.03 -19.16
N LEU A 122 1.76 7.43 -19.89
CA LEU A 122 0.33 7.52 -19.58
C LEU A 122 -0.02 6.85 -18.24
N CYS A 123 0.72 5.80 -17.85
CA CYS A 123 0.57 5.15 -16.56
C CYS A 123 1.04 6.06 -15.42
N ILE A 124 2.12 6.84 -15.62
CA ILE A 124 2.57 7.84 -14.64
C ILE A 124 1.46 8.85 -14.37
N ASP A 125 0.84 9.37 -15.42
CA ASP A 125 -0.25 10.35 -15.28
C ASP A 125 -1.42 9.75 -14.48
N LYS A 126 -1.78 8.48 -14.71
CA LYS A 126 -2.84 7.80 -13.94
C LYS A 126 -2.44 7.47 -12.50
N ALA A 127 -1.22 6.98 -12.29
CA ALA A 127 -0.73 6.58 -10.97
C ALA A 127 -0.51 7.79 -10.05
N LEU A 128 -0.19 8.95 -10.62
CA LEU A 128 0.10 10.18 -9.90
C LEU A 128 -1.03 11.21 -9.95
N ALA A 129 -2.11 10.97 -10.72
CA ALA A 129 -3.31 11.83 -10.72
C ALA A 129 -3.91 12.05 -9.32
N ALA A 130 -3.76 11.09 -8.41
CA ALA A 130 -4.23 11.23 -7.02
C ALA A 130 -3.33 12.13 -6.14
N ARG A 131 -2.24 12.68 -6.69
CA ARG A 131 -1.24 13.50 -5.98
C ARG A 131 -1.16 14.90 -6.60
N GLU A 132 -2.29 15.59 -6.63
CA GLU A 132 -2.50 16.91 -7.29
C GLU A 132 -1.53 18.02 -6.85
N GLU A 133 -0.86 17.88 -5.70
CA GLU A 133 0.01 18.91 -5.12
C GLU A 133 1.48 18.87 -5.58
N ARG A 134 1.87 17.95 -6.48
CA ARG A 134 3.28 17.78 -6.91
C ARG A 134 3.48 18.10 -8.39
N ARG A 135 4.47 18.94 -8.72
CA ARG A 135 4.89 19.19 -10.11
C ARG A 135 5.71 18.00 -10.61
N VAL A 136 5.05 17.05 -11.26
CA VAL A 136 5.70 15.86 -11.84
C VAL A 136 6.37 16.22 -13.17
N VAL A 137 7.62 15.78 -13.34
CA VAL A 137 8.35 15.83 -14.61
C VAL A 137 8.72 14.43 -15.01
N LYS A 138 8.45 14.13 -16.28
CA LYS A 138 8.55 12.78 -16.83
C LYS A 138 9.77 12.74 -17.74
N GLN A 139 10.64 11.76 -17.53
CA GLN A 139 11.86 11.58 -18.31
C GLN A 139 11.87 10.17 -18.92
N GLY A 140 11.89 10.11 -20.25
CA GLY A 140 11.98 8.86 -20.98
C GLY A 140 13.42 8.40 -21.14
N PHE A 141 13.66 7.11 -20.93
CA PHE A 141 14.94 6.43 -21.14
C PHE A 141 14.78 5.28 -22.14
N GLU A 142 15.86 4.93 -22.83
CA GLU A 142 15.82 3.90 -23.86
C GLU A 142 15.66 2.48 -23.28
N THR A 143 16.27 2.21 -22.12
CA THR A 143 16.30 0.88 -21.50
C THR A 143 15.92 0.92 -20.02
N PHE A 144 15.48 -0.21 -19.46
CA PHE A 144 15.22 -0.31 -18.01
C PHE A 144 16.50 -0.14 -17.20
N ALA A 145 17.63 -0.64 -17.71
CA ALA A 145 18.94 -0.44 -17.11
C ALA A 145 19.26 1.06 -17.01
N ALA A 146 18.97 1.86 -18.05
CA ALA A 146 19.17 3.30 -18.00
C ALA A 146 18.28 4.00 -16.96
N VAL A 147 17.02 3.54 -16.80
CA VAL A 147 16.15 4.03 -15.72
C VAL A 147 16.71 3.67 -14.33
N ALA A 148 17.19 2.43 -14.16
CA ALA A 148 17.78 1.97 -12.90
C ALA A 148 19.04 2.76 -12.55
N THR A 149 19.95 2.94 -13.51
CA THR A 149 21.16 3.77 -13.35
C THR A 149 20.78 5.19 -12.99
N ALA A 150 19.82 5.80 -13.68
CA ALA A 150 19.38 7.17 -13.39
C ALA A 150 18.79 7.31 -11.97
N LEU A 151 18.14 6.25 -11.45
CA LEU A 151 17.64 6.22 -10.07
C LEU A 151 18.80 6.08 -9.07
N GLU A 152 19.78 5.25 -9.37
CA GLU A 152 20.98 5.06 -8.55
C GLU A 152 21.88 6.32 -8.51
N THR A 153 21.93 7.09 -9.60
CA THR A 153 22.70 8.33 -9.71
C THR A 153 21.93 9.58 -9.26
N GLU A 154 20.73 9.41 -8.66
CA GLU A 154 19.86 10.50 -8.21
C GLU A 154 19.46 11.50 -9.33
N GLU A 155 19.50 11.08 -10.60
CA GLU A 155 19.03 11.88 -11.74
C GLU A 155 17.48 11.91 -11.79
N ILE A 156 16.84 10.85 -11.28
CA ILE A 156 15.39 10.73 -11.14
C ILE A 156 15.01 10.36 -9.69
N ASP A 157 13.84 10.80 -9.24
CA ASP A 157 13.33 10.51 -7.89
C ASP A 157 12.57 9.17 -7.83
N TYR A 158 12.01 8.75 -8.97
CA TYR A 158 11.21 7.53 -9.09
C TYR A 158 11.41 6.87 -10.44
N ALA A 159 11.49 5.54 -10.45
CA ALA A 159 11.46 4.72 -11.65
C ALA A 159 10.08 4.05 -11.81
N LEU A 160 9.45 4.19 -12.97
CA LEU A 160 8.31 3.39 -13.35
C LEU A 160 8.79 2.17 -14.16
N LEU A 161 8.82 1.01 -13.50
CA LEU A 161 9.17 -0.26 -14.12
C LEU A 161 7.91 -1.13 -14.27
N PRO A 162 7.40 -1.33 -15.49
CA PRO A 162 6.28 -2.22 -15.72
C PRO A 162 6.70 -3.67 -15.43
N ILE A 163 5.90 -4.38 -14.64
CA ILE A 163 6.10 -5.81 -14.35
C ILE A 163 5.49 -6.71 -15.43
N GLU A 164 4.44 -6.22 -16.12
CA GLU A 164 3.73 -6.93 -17.19
C GLU A 164 3.22 -5.90 -18.21
N ASN A 165 3.40 -6.16 -19.51
CA ASN A 165 2.79 -5.36 -20.57
C ASN A 165 1.67 -6.16 -21.25
N THR A 166 0.50 -5.53 -21.43
CA THR A 166 -0.73 -6.15 -21.95
C THR A 166 -0.64 -6.64 -23.41
N ILE A 167 0.45 -6.33 -24.13
CA ILE A 167 0.65 -6.75 -25.53
C ILE A 167 1.53 -8.01 -25.63
N CYS A 168 2.43 -8.29 -24.67
CA CYS A 168 3.40 -9.38 -24.78
C CYS A 168 3.59 -10.22 -23.50
N GLY A 169 2.81 -9.99 -22.45
CA GLY A 169 3.02 -10.67 -21.15
C GLY A 169 4.21 -10.09 -20.38
N GLY A 170 4.77 -10.88 -19.45
CA GLY A 170 5.88 -10.48 -18.59
C GLY A 170 7.06 -9.93 -19.38
N ILE A 171 7.58 -8.78 -18.96
CA ILE A 171 8.66 -8.09 -19.67
C ILE A 171 9.98 -8.70 -19.17
N GLY A 172 10.51 -9.66 -19.93
CA GLY A 172 11.92 -10.06 -19.83
C GLY A 172 12.79 -9.11 -20.64
N GLU A 173 14.00 -8.84 -20.15
CA GLU A 173 15.00 -8.01 -20.83
C GLU A 173 15.19 -8.43 -22.30
N VAL A 174 15.22 -7.43 -23.19
CA VAL A 174 15.97 -7.48 -24.44
C VAL A 174 16.82 -6.22 -24.50
#